data_AF-A0A5C5Y2N6-F1
#
_entry.id   AF-A0A5C5Y2N6-F1
#
_cell.length_a   1.000
_cell.length_b   1.000
_cell.length_c   1.000
_cell.angle_alpha   90.00
_cell.angle_beta   90.00
_cell.angle_gamma   90.00
#
_symmetry.space_group_name_H-M   'P 1'
#
loop_
_entity.id
_entity.type
_entity.pdbx_description
1 polymer ?
#
loop_
_entity_poly.entity_id
_entity_poly.type
_entity_poly.pdbx_seq_one_letter_code
_entity_poly.pdbx_strand_id
1 'polypeptide(L)' 'MQSVAAALPTDHPLREPISKSAQMHRSDGLAYINSGHYEGDHWLETFGLYVVKRVGVSSVGN' A
#
# COMPACT_ATOMS: atom_id res chain seq x y z
N MET A 1 0.39 4.26 2.61
CA MET A 1 -0.99 4.80 2.49
C MET A 1 -2.06 3.86 3.05
N GLN A 2 -1.96 2.53 2.91
CA GLN A 2 -2.99 1.60 3.43
C GLN A 2 -3.21 1.72 4.95
N SER A 3 -2.14 1.76 5.76
CA SER A 3 -2.23 1.95 7.21
C SER A 3 -2.82 3.31 7.60
N VAL A 4 -2.48 4.37 6.86
CA VAL A 4 -3.02 5.71 7.08
C VAL A 4 -4.53 5.70 6.84
N ALA A 5 -4.99 5.12 5.73
CA ALA A 5 -6.43 4.99 5.45
C ALA A 5 -7.15 4.15 6.52
N ALA A 6 -6.51 3.07 6.99
CA ALA A 6 -7.08 2.18 8.01
C ALA A 6 -7.16 2.82 9.41
N ALA A 7 -6.25 3.76 9.71
CA ALA A 7 -6.20 4.49 10.97
C ALA A 7 -7.19 5.65 11.07
N LEU A 8 -7.76 6.10 9.94
CA LEU A 8 -8.76 7.18 9.95
C LEU A 8 -10.12 6.66 10.46
N PRO A 9 -10.94 7.51 11.13
CA PRO A 9 -12.34 7.21 11.39
C PRO A 9 -13.11 6.85 10.12
N THR A 10 -14.18 6.06 10.27
CA THR A 10 -14.93 5.48 9.15
C THR A 10 -15.59 6.53 8.27
N ASP A 11 -15.98 7.66 8.85
CA ASP A 11 -16.63 8.81 8.21
C ASP A 11 -15.66 9.91 7.78
N HIS A 12 -14.35 9.73 8.00
CA HIS A 12 -13.37 10.75 7.68
C HIS A 12 -13.26 10.97 6.16
N PRO A 13 -13.40 12.22 5.66
CA PRO A 13 -13.50 12.50 4.22
C PRO A 13 -12.27 12.10 3.41
N LEU A 14 -11.10 12.03 4.04
CA LEU A 14 -9.86 11.59 3.38
C LEU A 14 -9.69 10.07 3.32
N ARG A 15 -10.54 9.28 3.98
CA ARG A 15 -10.39 7.83 4.04
C ARG A 15 -10.48 7.20 2.65
N GLU A 16 -11.45 7.61 1.85
CA GLU A 16 -11.63 7.10 0.49
C GLU A 16 -10.52 7.56 -0.48
N PRO A 17 -10.19 8.86 -0.60
CA PRO A 17 -9.08 9.32 -1.45
C PRO A 17 -7.74 8.64 -1.14
N ILE A 18 -7.41 8.47 0.15
CA ILE A 18 -6.17 7.82 0.58
C ILE A 18 -6.21 6.32 0.27
N SER A 19 -7.35 5.66 0.44
CA SER A 19 -7.53 4.25 0.08
C SER A 19 -7.33 4.03 -1.42
N LYS A 20 -7.89 4.91 -2.27
CA LYS A 20 -7.72 4.86 -3.72
C LYS A 20 -6.26 5.07 -4.12
N SER A 21 -5.60 6.08 -3.55
CA SER A 21 -4.17 6.31 -3.76
C SER A 21 -3.34 5.09 -3.34
N ALA A 22 -3.67 4.46 -2.20
CA ALA A 22 -2.99 3.24 -1.73
C ALA A 22 -3.16 2.05 -2.69
N GLN A 23 -4.31 1.93 -3.35
CA GLN A 23 -4.56 0.87 -4.34
C GLN A 23 -3.76 1.11 -5.62
N MET A 24 -3.72 2.34 -6.14
CA MET A 24 -2.94 2.68 -7.33
C MET A 24 -1.46 2.40 -7.13
N HIS A 25 -0.87 2.91 -6.04
CA HIS A 25 0.54 2.66 -5.72
C HIS A 25 0.87 1.17 -5.54
N ARG A 26 -0.06 0.39 -4.96
CA ARG A 26 0.12 -1.07 -4.87
C ARG A 26 0.12 -1.71 -6.24
N SER A 27 -0.82 -1.35 -7.12
CA SER A 27 -0.92 -1.92 -8.45
C SER A 27 0.34 -1.63 -9.26
N ASP A 28 0.73 -0.36 -9.33
CA ASP A 28 1.87 0.08 -10.13
C ASP A 28 3.19 -0.46 -9.56
N GLY A 29 3.35 -0.42 -8.24
CA GLY A 29 4.52 -0.95 -7.56
C GLY A 29 4.70 -2.45 -7.74
N LEU A 30 3.61 -3.25 -7.63
CA LEU A 30 3.69 -4.69 -7.84
C LEU A 30 3.98 -5.06 -9.31
N ALA A 31 3.47 -4.28 -10.26
CA ALA A 31 3.77 -4.50 -11.68
C ALA A 31 5.26 -4.26 -11.99
N TYR A 32 5.91 -3.34 -11.28
CA TYR A 32 7.32 -2.99 -11.48
C TYR A 32 8.33 -3.93 -10.80
N ILE A 33 7.91 -4.72 -9.80
CA ILE A 33 8.80 -5.66 -9.06
C ILE A 33 9.35 -6.79 -9.94
N ASN A 34 8.70 -7.08 -11.07
CA ASN A 34 9.15 -8.10 -12.01
C ASN A 34 9.50 -7.48 -13.37
N SER A 35 10.07 -6.26 -13.35
CA SER A 35 10.39 -5.50 -14.56
C SER A 35 11.72 -5.91 -15.18
N GLY A 36 12.53 -6.72 -14.48
CA GLY A 36 13.82 -7.22 -14.96
C GLY A 36 14.93 -6.15 -14.94
N HIS A 37 14.67 -4.99 -14.34
CA HIS A 37 15.68 -3.96 -14.08
C HIS A 37 16.20 -4.13 -12.66
N TYR A 38 17.51 -4.22 -12.52
CA TYR A 38 18.18 -4.40 -11.23
C TYR A 38 17.79 -3.33 -10.21
N GLU A 39 17.56 -2.10 -10.66
CA GLU A 39 16.99 -1.07 -9.79
C GLU A 39 15.59 -1.52 -9.34
N GLY A 40 14.62 -1.69 -10.24
CA GLY A 40 13.24 -2.05 -9.86
C GLY A 40 13.10 -3.30 -8.98
N ASP A 41 13.84 -4.37 -9.28
CA ASP A 41 13.59 -5.67 -8.65
C ASP A 41 14.13 -5.75 -7.21
N HIS A 42 15.23 -5.07 -6.86
CA HIS A 42 15.89 -5.27 -5.56
C HIS A 42 15.46 -4.28 -4.45
N TRP A 43 15.13 -3.02 -4.76
CA TRP A 43 14.64 -2.07 -3.71
C TRP A 43 13.13 -2.17 -3.46
N LEU A 44 12.34 -2.64 -4.43
CA LEU A 44 10.89 -2.79 -4.26
C LEU A 44 10.46 -4.17 -3.72
N GLU A 45 11.33 -5.17 -3.64
CA GLU A 45 10.97 -6.49 -3.10
C GLU A 45 10.44 -6.41 -1.66
N THR A 46 11.13 -5.66 -0.78
CA THR A 46 10.69 -5.43 0.60
C THR A 46 9.36 -4.66 0.67
N PHE A 47 9.17 -3.69 -0.23
CA PHE A 47 7.89 -3.01 -0.40
C PHE A 47 6.78 -4.01 -0.79
N GLY A 48 7.03 -4.88 -1.76
CA GLY A 48 6.10 -5.93 -2.20
C GLY A 48 5.69 -6.86 -1.06
N LEU A 49 6.66 -7.30 -0.25
CA LEU A 49 6.39 -8.12 0.93
C LEU A 49 5.45 -7.41 1.91
N TYR A 50 5.72 -6.15 2.26
CA TYR A 50 4.89 -5.37 3.19
C TYR A 50 3.48 -5.15 2.64
N VAL A 51 3.37 -4.84 1.35
CA VAL A 51 2.10 -4.57 0.67
C VAL A 51 1.24 -5.83 0.53
N VAL A 52 1.85 -6.97 0.20
CA VAL A 52 1.14 -8.26 0.09
C VAL A 52 0.73 -8.78 1.47
N LYS A 53 1.62 -8.70 2.45
CA LYS A 53 1.33 -9.14 3.84
C LYS A 53 0.52 -8.12 4.63
N ARG A 54 0.26 -6.93 4.06
CA ARG A 54 -0.46 -5.81 4.71
C ARG A 54 0.15 -5.46 6.08
N VAL A 55 1.47 -5.49 6.17
CA VAL A 55 2.18 -5.21 7.42
C VAL A 55 1.82 -3.82 7.93
N GLY A 56 1.48 -3.72 9.22
CA GLY A 56 1.11 -2.46 9.86
C GLY A 56 -0.24 -1.90 9.44
N VAL A 57 -1.08 -2.65 8.71
CA VAL A 57 -2.46 -2.26 8.42
C VAL A 57 -3.40 -2.87 9.47
N SER A 58 -3.62 -2.13 10.55
CA SER A 58 -4.61 -2.47 11.57
C SER A 58 -5.89 -1.68 11.30
N SER A 59 -7.06 -2.32 11.32
CA SER A 59 -8.31 -1.55 11.41
C SER A 59 -8.38 -0.94 12.80
N VAL A 60 -8.66 0.36 12.88
CA VAL A 60 -9.19 0.93 14.13
C VAL A 60 -10.39 0.08 14.53
N GLY A 61 -10.30 -0.56 15.69
CA GLY A 61 -11.42 -1.27 16.30
C GLY A 61 -12.55 -0.28 16.54
N ASN A 62 -13.77 -0.68 16.21
CA ASN A 62 -14.99 0.07 16.52
C ASN A 62 -15.09 0.38 18.02
#